data_AF-A0A9P9CYG9-F1
#
_entry.id   AF-A0A9P9CYG9-F1
#
_cell.length_a   1.000
_cell.length_b   1.000
_cell.length_c   1.000
_cell.angle_alpha   90.00
_cell.angle_beta   90.00
_cell.angle_gamma   90.00
#
_symmetry.space_group_name_H-M   'P 1'
#
loop_
_entity.id
_entity.type
_entity.pdbx_description
1 polymer ?
#
loop_
_entity_poly.entity_id
_entity_poly.type
_entity_poly.pdbx_seq_one_letter_code
_entity_poly.pdbx_strand_id
1 'polypeptide(L)'
;RVGWAAHLSGWDPDRLRESAGAVREDEAVLQRMCDILDRGLDQARATSVPMKVGRPVLFDVERKEVNVKPSRPFDSRLEDDTWARYKDVWRKMVCIWQRTQQWEDSDRPPFGLTERQGELYDAFEEAVEAAVKDTEGTGKVERLCLDMLVGFLDHRLKRGDLDNVVLSALAVLGIREDNGWID
;
A
#
# COMPACT_ATOMS: atom_id res chain seq x y z
N ARG A 1 -16.58 9.77 11.92
CA ARG A 1 -16.35 9.77 10.46
C ARG A 1 -14.88 10.03 10.23
N VAL A 2 -14.20 9.12 9.55
CA VAL A 2 -12.78 9.24 9.18
C VAL A 2 -12.63 10.44 8.23
N GLY A 3 -11.72 11.38 8.50
CA GLY A 3 -11.65 12.69 7.83
C GLY A 3 -11.24 12.68 6.34
N TRP A 4 -11.44 11.56 5.63
CA TRP A 4 -10.95 11.33 4.27
C TRP A 4 -11.51 12.33 3.26
N ALA A 5 -12.79 12.70 3.38
CA ALA A 5 -13.42 13.70 2.52
C ALA A 5 -12.79 15.09 2.64
N ALA A 6 -12.38 15.47 3.86
CA ALA A 6 -11.68 16.73 4.08
C ALA A 6 -10.24 16.69 3.56
N HIS A 7 -9.58 15.53 3.70
CA HIS A 7 -8.19 15.32 3.24
C HIS A 7 -8.03 15.36 1.73
N LEU A 8 -9.00 14.81 0.99
CA LEU A 8 -8.99 14.84 -0.48
C LEU A 8 -9.86 15.99 -1.05
N SER A 9 -10.24 16.96 -0.23
CA SER A 9 -11.02 18.11 -0.67
C SER A 9 -10.18 19.03 -1.58
N GLY A 10 -10.66 19.27 -2.80
CA GLY A 10 -10.01 20.16 -3.76
C GLY A 10 -9.29 19.45 -4.92
N TRP A 11 -9.17 18.12 -4.85
CA TRP A 11 -8.70 17.29 -5.95
C TRP A 11 -9.88 16.66 -6.70
N ASP A 12 -9.69 16.39 -7.99
CA ASP A 12 -10.67 15.70 -8.82
C ASP A 12 -10.79 14.22 -8.41
N PRO A 13 -11.96 13.78 -7.88
CA PRO A 13 -12.16 12.40 -7.47
C PRO A 13 -12.01 11.40 -8.61
N ASP A 14 -12.35 11.78 -9.85
CA ASP A 14 -12.24 10.89 -11.01
C ASP A 14 -10.77 10.62 -11.34
N ARG A 15 -9.96 11.67 -11.37
CA ARG A 15 -8.49 11.56 -11.56
C ARG A 15 -7.83 10.75 -10.45
N LEU A 16 -8.25 10.93 -9.20
CA LEU A 16 -7.76 10.14 -8.07
C LEU A 16 -8.12 8.65 -8.24
N ARG A 17 -9.37 8.32 -8.63
CA ARG A 17 -9.78 6.95 -8.89
C ARG A 17 -9.01 6.33 -10.07
N GLU A 18 -8.77 7.10 -11.13
CA GLU A 18 -7.98 6.67 -12.28
C GLU A 18 -6.55 6.26 -11.88
N SER A 19 -5.95 6.95 -10.89
CA SER A 19 -4.63 6.57 -10.37
C SER A 19 -4.59 5.15 -9.78
N ALA A 20 -5.71 4.64 -9.26
CA ALA A 20 -5.85 3.26 -8.76
C ALA A 20 -6.27 2.25 -9.83
N GLY A 21 -6.46 2.69 -11.09
CA GLY A 21 -6.88 1.85 -12.20
C GLY A 21 -5.87 0.75 -12.55
N ALA A 22 -6.28 -0.20 -13.38
CA ALA A 22 -5.41 -1.29 -13.84
C ALA A 22 -4.12 -0.76 -14.49
N VAL A 23 -3.02 -1.51 -14.34
CA VAL A 23 -1.75 -1.19 -14.98
C VAL A 23 -1.90 -1.32 -16.50
N ARG A 24 -1.44 -0.31 -17.25
CA ARG A 24 -1.53 -0.23 -18.71
C ARG A 24 -0.31 -0.83 -19.38
N GLU A 25 -0.45 -1.18 -20.66
CA GLU A 25 0.61 -1.84 -21.45
C GLU A 25 1.86 -0.96 -21.62
N ASP A 26 1.70 0.35 -21.65
CA ASP A 26 2.76 1.35 -21.77
C ASP A 26 3.49 1.64 -20.45
N GLU A 27 2.98 1.14 -19.31
CA GLU A 27 3.53 1.38 -17.98
C GLU A 27 4.52 0.28 -17.55
N ALA A 28 5.56 0.04 -18.35
CA ALA A 28 6.51 -1.07 -18.14
C ALA A 28 7.17 -1.06 -16.74
N VAL A 29 7.51 0.12 -16.22
CA VAL A 29 8.06 0.29 -14.86
C VAL A 29 7.03 -0.13 -13.81
N LEU A 30 5.80 0.34 -13.90
CA LEU A 30 4.73 0.02 -12.95
C LEU A 30 4.35 -1.47 -13.00
N GLN A 31 4.30 -2.08 -14.20
CA GLN A 31 4.13 -3.53 -14.35
C GLN A 31 5.20 -4.27 -13.57
N ARG A 32 6.47 -3.86 -13.75
CA ARG A 32 7.59 -4.50 -13.07
C ARG A 32 7.57 -4.28 -11.56
N MET A 33 7.20 -3.09 -11.08
CA MET A 33 7.00 -2.82 -9.64
C MET A 33 5.96 -3.76 -9.04
N CYS A 34 4.82 -3.93 -9.74
CA CYS A 34 3.74 -4.82 -9.29
C CYS A 34 4.19 -6.29 -9.26
N ASP A 35 4.94 -6.75 -10.26
CA ASP A 35 5.49 -8.11 -10.29
C ASP A 35 6.44 -8.38 -9.12
N ILE A 36 7.32 -7.42 -8.80
CA ILE A 36 8.27 -7.54 -7.69
C ILE A 36 7.54 -7.54 -6.36
N LEU A 37 6.54 -6.66 -6.21
CA LEU A 37 5.67 -6.61 -5.04
C LEU A 37 4.97 -7.95 -4.83
N ASP A 38 4.34 -8.50 -5.87
CA ASP A 38 3.60 -9.76 -5.78
C ASP A 38 4.50 -10.91 -5.32
N ARG A 39 5.72 -11.01 -5.87
CA ARG A 39 6.71 -12.02 -5.44
C ARG A 39 7.11 -11.83 -3.98
N GLY A 40 7.38 -10.59 -3.57
CA GLY A 40 7.74 -10.27 -2.19
C GLY A 40 6.62 -10.62 -1.20
N LEU A 41 5.38 -10.30 -1.55
CA LEU A 41 4.19 -10.65 -0.76
C LEU A 41 4.00 -12.16 -0.70
N ASP A 42 4.12 -12.88 -1.81
CA ASP A 42 3.96 -14.34 -1.84
C ASP A 42 5.07 -15.04 -1.01
N GLN A 43 6.31 -14.55 -1.08
CA GLN A 43 7.40 -15.03 -0.22
C GLN A 43 7.15 -14.73 1.26
N ALA A 44 6.63 -13.53 1.58
CA ALA A 44 6.26 -13.18 2.94
C ALA A 44 5.14 -14.09 3.48
N ARG A 45 4.12 -14.40 2.67
CA ARG A 45 3.06 -15.36 3.02
C ARG A 45 3.61 -16.76 3.24
N ALA A 46 4.46 -17.25 2.33
CA ALA A 46 5.08 -18.58 2.46
C ALA A 46 5.97 -18.71 3.71
N THR A 47 6.63 -17.62 4.11
CA THR A 47 7.48 -17.59 5.32
C THR A 47 6.67 -17.40 6.60
N SER A 48 5.51 -16.77 6.52
CA SER A 48 4.61 -16.53 7.65
C SER A 48 3.95 -17.83 8.08
N VAL A 49 4.58 -18.55 9.02
CA VAL A 49 4.03 -19.78 9.58
C VAL A 49 2.82 -19.46 10.47
N PRO A 50 1.61 -19.96 10.16
CA PRO A 50 0.48 -19.84 11.07
C PRO A 50 0.78 -20.56 12.39
N MET A 51 0.44 -19.95 13.53
CA MET A 51 0.43 -20.59 14.86
C MET A 51 1.73 -20.67 15.70
N LYS A 52 2.59 -19.64 15.68
CA LYS A 52 3.63 -19.49 16.73
C LYS A 52 3.20 -18.68 17.96
N VAL A 53 1.95 -18.22 18.02
CA VAL A 53 1.46 -17.36 19.12
C VAL A 53 0.38 -18.06 19.92
N GLY A 54 0.44 -17.90 21.25
CA GLY A 54 -0.56 -18.47 22.15
C GLY A 54 -1.95 -17.87 21.92
N ARG A 55 -2.99 -18.64 22.25
CA ARG A 55 -4.40 -18.23 22.11
C ARG A 55 -4.74 -16.86 22.73
N PRO A 56 -4.16 -16.43 23.87
CA PRO A 56 -4.39 -15.07 24.40
C PRO A 56 -3.97 -13.97 23.42
N VAL A 57 -2.82 -14.12 22.76
CA VAL A 57 -2.32 -13.15 21.78
C VAL A 57 -3.29 -12.99 20.61
N LEU A 58 -3.90 -14.08 20.14
CA LEU A 58 -4.89 -14.02 19.06
C LEU A 58 -6.17 -13.27 19.46
N PHE A 59 -6.58 -13.30 20.73
CA PHE A 59 -7.71 -12.49 21.21
C PHE A 59 -7.33 -11.02 21.35
N ASP A 60 -6.08 -10.71 21.69
CA ASP A 60 -5.63 -9.32 21.75
C ASP A 60 -5.43 -8.72 20.35
N VAL A 61 -4.98 -9.50 19.36
CA VAL A 61 -4.90 -9.07 17.96
C VAL A 61 -6.28 -8.77 17.37
N GLU A 62 -7.30 -9.57 17.69
CA GLU A 62 -8.68 -9.36 17.22
C GLU A 62 -9.40 -8.20 17.93
N ARG A 63 -8.78 -7.59 18.94
CA ARG A 63 -9.42 -6.58 19.79
C ARG A 63 -9.59 -5.26 19.04
N LYS A 64 -10.84 -4.89 18.78
CA LYS A 64 -11.23 -3.61 18.17
C LYS A 64 -11.48 -2.48 19.19
N GLU A 65 -11.78 -2.84 20.44
CA GLU A 65 -12.11 -1.89 21.52
C GLU A 65 -11.35 -2.21 22.81
N VAL A 66 -10.86 -1.16 23.47
CA VAL A 66 -10.16 -1.28 24.76
C VAL A 66 -11.10 -1.91 25.80
N ASN A 67 -10.63 -2.94 26.50
CA ASN A 67 -11.36 -3.71 27.52
C ASN A 67 -12.51 -4.61 27.04
N VAL A 68 -12.85 -4.64 25.74
CA VAL A 68 -13.83 -5.60 25.21
C VAL A 68 -13.11 -6.84 24.69
N LYS A 69 -13.40 -8.02 25.25
CA LYS A 69 -12.82 -9.27 24.79
C LYS A 69 -13.58 -9.76 23.55
N PRO A 70 -12.90 -10.03 22.42
CA PRO A 70 -13.54 -10.59 21.22
C PRO A 70 -14.20 -11.94 21.50
N SER A 71 -15.27 -12.25 20.76
CA SER A 71 -15.98 -13.53 20.87
C SER A 71 -15.23 -14.71 20.26
N ARG A 72 -14.30 -14.43 19.34
CA ARG A 72 -13.45 -15.41 18.64
C ARG A 72 -12.01 -14.88 18.58
N PRO A 73 -10.99 -15.76 18.62
CA PRO A 73 -9.61 -15.34 18.39
C PRO A 73 -9.42 -14.93 16.92
N PHE A 74 -8.39 -14.12 16.65
CA PHE A 74 -7.95 -13.79 15.30
C PHE A 74 -7.70 -15.08 14.50
N ASP A 75 -8.34 -15.20 13.34
CA ASP A 75 -8.11 -16.30 12.40
C ASP A 75 -6.99 -15.90 11.44
N SER A 76 -5.80 -16.46 11.66
CA SER A 76 -4.64 -16.17 10.81
C SER A 76 -4.68 -16.91 9.46
N ARG A 77 -5.72 -17.71 9.19
CA ARG A 77 -5.86 -18.41 7.90
C ARG A 77 -6.28 -17.40 6.84
N LEU A 78 -5.33 -17.07 5.97
CA LEU A 78 -5.58 -16.36 4.73
C LEU A 78 -5.87 -17.40 3.66
N GLU A 79 -7.16 -17.60 3.36
CA GLU A 79 -7.60 -18.37 2.19
C GLU A 79 -7.09 -17.71 0.89
N ASP A 80 -6.94 -18.49 -0.18
CA ASP A 80 -6.34 -17.99 -1.43
C ASP A 80 -7.13 -16.84 -2.06
N ASP A 81 -8.46 -16.84 -1.90
CA ASP A 81 -9.32 -15.76 -2.38
C ASP A 81 -9.09 -14.45 -1.61
N THR A 82 -8.88 -14.54 -0.30
CA THR A 82 -8.61 -13.42 0.60
C THR A 82 -7.22 -12.87 0.32
N TRP A 83 -6.24 -13.75 0.08
CA TRP A 83 -4.90 -13.37 -0.30
C TRP A 83 -4.87 -12.60 -1.63
N ALA A 84 -5.58 -13.09 -2.65
CA ALA A 84 -5.67 -12.40 -3.93
C ALA A 84 -6.25 -10.97 -3.79
N ARG A 85 -7.29 -10.79 -2.95
CA ARG A 85 -7.85 -9.46 -2.66
C ARG A 85 -6.86 -8.55 -1.95
N TYR A 86 -6.08 -9.08 -1.01
CA TYR A 86 -5.08 -8.28 -0.29
C TYR A 86 -3.93 -7.84 -1.21
N LYS A 87 -3.46 -8.73 -2.09
CA LYS A 87 -2.47 -8.36 -3.11
C LYS A 87 -3.01 -7.29 -4.05
N ASP A 88 -4.27 -7.39 -4.46
CA ASP A 88 -4.92 -6.38 -5.30
C ASP A 88 -4.94 -4.99 -4.63
N VAL A 89 -5.24 -4.91 -3.33
CA VAL A 89 -5.19 -3.65 -2.57
C VAL A 89 -3.77 -3.07 -2.57
N TRP A 90 -2.75 -3.89 -2.29
CA TRP A 90 -1.35 -3.45 -2.33
C TRP A 90 -0.92 -2.98 -3.71
N ARG A 91 -1.34 -3.69 -4.77
CA ARG A 91 -1.06 -3.30 -6.16
C ARG A 91 -1.66 -1.95 -6.49
N LYS A 92 -2.93 -1.72 -6.10
CA LYS A 92 -3.59 -0.43 -6.31
C LYS A 92 -2.89 0.71 -5.56
N MET A 93 -2.41 0.47 -4.33
CA MET A 93 -1.62 1.46 -3.61
C MET A 93 -0.32 1.83 -4.35
N VAL A 94 0.41 0.85 -4.89
CA VAL A 94 1.60 1.12 -5.74
C VAL A 94 1.24 1.90 -7.00
N CYS A 95 0.10 1.60 -7.64
CA CYS A 95 -0.38 2.35 -8.80
C CYS A 95 -0.66 3.82 -8.45
N ILE A 96 -1.34 4.06 -7.32
CA ILE A 96 -1.61 5.40 -6.81
C ILE A 96 -0.29 6.15 -6.58
N TRP A 97 0.64 5.58 -5.82
CA TRP A 97 1.92 6.22 -5.51
C TRP A 97 2.71 6.55 -6.78
N GLN A 98 2.91 5.59 -7.69
CA GLN A 98 3.66 5.82 -8.94
C GLN A 98 3.03 6.90 -9.81
N ARG A 99 1.72 6.83 -10.06
CA ARG A 99 1.08 7.79 -10.96
C ARG A 99 1.01 9.19 -10.35
N THR A 100 0.78 9.29 -9.04
CA THR A 100 0.72 10.60 -8.35
C THR A 100 2.09 11.26 -8.19
N GLN A 101 3.17 10.47 -8.07
CA GLN A 101 4.53 11.02 -8.08
C GLN A 101 4.89 11.65 -9.42
N GLN A 102 4.32 11.14 -10.53
CA GLN A 102 4.52 11.70 -11.88
C GLN A 102 3.68 12.94 -12.18
N TRP A 103 2.75 13.34 -11.30
CA TRP A 103 1.99 14.58 -11.49
C TRP A 103 2.85 15.80 -11.16
N GLU A 104 2.46 16.95 -11.73
CA GLU A 104 3.02 18.25 -11.33
C GLU A 104 2.81 18.48 -9.83
N ASP A 105 3.77 19.13 -9.17
CA ASP A 105 3.73 19.35 -7.73
C ASP A 105 2.47 20.11 -7.27
N SER A 106 1.90 20.97 -8.11
CA SER A 106 0.64 21.69 -7.83
C SER A 106 -0.59 20.80 -7.85
N ASP A 107 -0.53 19.68 -8.59
CA ASP A 107 -1.63 18.72 -8.75
C ASP A 107 -1.49 17.52 -7.82
N ARG A 108 -0.31 17.31 -7.23
CA ARG A 108 -0.04 16.17 -6.37
C ARG A 108 -0.91 16.24 -5.11
N PRO A 109 -1.59 15.14 -4.73
CA PRO A 109 -2.35 15.08 -3.48
C PRO A 109 -1.47 15.35 -2.25
N PRO A 110 -2.06 15.74 -1.11
CA PRO A 110 -1.33 16.29 0.03
C PRO A 110 -0.54 15.23 0.82
N PHE A 111 -0.64 13.96 0.44
CA PHE A 111 0.07 12.86 1.08
C PHE A 111 1.51 12.72 0.57
N GLY A 112 2.33 13.72 0.87
CA GLY A 112 3.75 13.72 0.52
C GLY A 112 4.53 12.65 1.27
N LEU A 113 5.41 11.96 0.56
CA LEU A 113 6.42 11.11 1.18
C LEU A 113 7.29 11.96 2.10
N THR A 114 7.59 11.45 3.30
CA THR A 114 8.70 12.03 4.08
C THR A 114 10.00 11.89 3.30
N GLU A 115 11.01 12.71 3.58
CA GLU A 115 12.33 12.65 2.91
C GLU A 115 12.87 11.21 2.83
N ARG A 116 12.88 10.49 3.96
CA ARG A 116 13.30 9.08 4.01
C ARG A 116 12.42 8.15 3.18
N GLN A 117 11.11 8.38 3.14
CA GLN A 117 10.21 7.57 2.32
C GLN A 117 10.43 7.84 0.82
N GLY A 118 10.73 9.09 0.45
CA GLY A 118 11.14 9.47 -0.89
C GLY A 118 12.43 8.75 -1.30
N GLU A 119 13.48 8.82 -0.47
CA GLU A 119 14.74 8.11 -0.73
C GLU A 119 14.56 6.60 -0.95
N LEU A 120 13.71 5.95 -0.15
CA LEU A 120 13.41 4.52 -0.29
C LEU A 120 12.61 4.23 -1.56
N TYR A 121 11.69 5.12 -1.91
CA TYR A 121 10.89 5.04 -3.11
C TYR A 121 11.74 5.20 -4.36
N ASP A 122 12.53 6.27 -4.44
CA ASP A 122 13.41 6.60 -5.56
C ASP A 122 14.43 5.47 -5.78
N ALA A 123 15.05 4.95 -4.71
CA ALA A 123 15.97 3.82 -4.81
C ALA A 123 15.30 2.55 -5.37
N PHE A 124 14.03 2.30 -5.04
CA PHE A 124 13.27 1.19 -5.61
C PHE A 124 12.90 1.45 -7.07
N GLU A 125 12.36 2.63 -7.39
CA GLU A 125 11.97 3.03 -8.74
C GLU A 125 13.16 2.97 -9.70
N GLU A 126 14.29 3.60 -9.36
CA GLU A 126 15.51 3.58 -10.18
C GLU A 126 16.01 2.16 -10.44
N ALA A 127 15.97 1.29 -9.42
CA ALA A 127 16.37 -0.11 -9.56
C ALA A 127 15.40 -0.89 -10.46
N VAL A 128 14.11 -0.58 -10.42
CA VAL A 128 13.11 -1.17 -11.32
C VAL A 128 13.33 -0.67 -12.75
N GLU A 129 13.52 0.63 -12.96
CA GLU A 129 13.82 1.19 -14.28
C GLU A 129 15.05 0.55 -14.92
N ALA A 130 16.11 0.35 -14.12
CA ALA A 130 17.30 -0.35 -14.56
C ALA A 130 16.97 -1.81 -14.93
N ALA A 131 16.18 -2.51 -14.12
CA ALA A 131 15.77 -3.90 -14.38
C ALA A 131 14.76 -4.07 -15.53
N VAL A 132 14.07 -3.01 -15.95
CA VAL A 132 13.28 -3.00 -17.19
C VAL A 132 14.20 -2.86 -18.42
N LYS A 133 15.30 -2.11 -18.28
CA LYS A 133 16.28 -1.88 -19.34
C LYS A 133 17.31 -3.02 -19.48
N ASP A 134 17.60 -3.75 -18.40
CA ASP A 134 18.60 -4.82 -18.36
C ASP A 134 18.12 -6.06 -17.57
N THR A 135 18.51 -7.26 -18.01
CA THR A 135 17.89 -8.52 -17.56
C THR A 135 18.55 -9.13 -16.30
N GLU A 136 19.69 -8.59 -15.84
CA GLU A 136 20.43 -9.15 -14.70
C GLU A 136 20.15 -8.45 -13.36
N GLY A 137 19.91 -9.24 -12.30
CA GLY A 137 20.01 -8.79 -10.90
C GLY A 137 18.70 -8.53 -10.13
N THR A 138 17.72 -9.45 -10.18
CA THR A 138 16.41 -9.25 -9.51
C THR A 138 16.45 -9.23 -7.97
N GLY A 139 17.41 -9.93 -7.34
CA GLY A 139 17.44 -10.08 -5.87
C GLY A 139 17.69 -8.78 -5.10
N LYS A 140 18.39 -7.81 -5.69
CA LYS A 140 18.59 -6.48 -5.08
C LYS A 140 17.31 -5.65 -5.10
N VAL A 141 16.49 -5.81 -6.14
CA VAL A 141 15.26 -5.02 -6.34
C VAL A 141 14.15 -5.48 -5.37
N GLU A 142 14.04 -6.78 -5.11
CA GLU A 142 13.09 -7.32 -4.11
C GLU A 142 13.37 -6.78 -2.71
N ARG A 143 14.65 -6.65 -2.33
CA ARG A 143 15.03 -6.07 -1.04
C ARG A 143 14.65 -4.59 -0.94
N LEU A 144 14.84 -3.82 -2.01
CA LEU A 144 14.47 -2.40 -2.07
C LEU A 144 12.95 -2.21 -1.99
N CYS A 145 12.18 -3.08 -2.66
CA CYS A 145 10.72 -3.11 -2.52
C CYS A 145 10.31 -3.32 -1.05
N LEU A 146 10.93 -4.29 -0.36
CA LEU A 146 10.65 -4.54 1.05
C LEU A 146 11.04 -3.35 1.94
N ASP A 147 12.21 -2.75 1.72
CA ASP A 147 12.67 -1.61 2.50
C ASP A 147 11.75 -0.39 2.33
N MET A 148 11.24 -0.14 1.10
CA MET A 148 10.20 0.86 0.84
C MET A 148 8.90 0.53 1.59
N LEU A 149 8.37 -0.69 1.48
CA LEU A 149 7.14 -1.09 2.18
C LEU A 149 7.26 -0.94 3.71
N VAL A 150 8.39 -1.36 4.28
CA VAL A 150 8.67 -1.20 5.71
C VAL A 150 8.74 0.29 6.06
N GLY A 151 9.40 1.12 5.26
CA GLY A 151 9.46 2.58 5.48
C GLY A 151 8.10 3.28 5.38
N PHE A 152 7.20 2.76 4.55
CA PHE A 152 5.85 3.29 4.41
C PHE A 152 4.97 2.88 5.62
N LEU A 153 5.17 1.67 6.15
CA LEU A 153 4.49 1.15 7.33
C LEU A 153 5.04 1.71 8.66
N ASP A 154 6.34 1.97 8.77
CA ASP A 154 7.01 2.51 9.97
C ASP A 154 6.86 4.04 10.10
N HIS A 155 5.67 4.55 9.78
CA HIS A 155 5.38 5.97 9.88
C HIS A 155 4.89 6.32 11.29
N ARG A 156 5.60 7.21 11.99
CA ARG A 156 5.15 7.75 13.28
C ARG A 156 4.07 8.82 13.07
N LEU A 157 2.83 8.51 13.44
CA LEU A 157 1.71 9.44 13.46
C LEU A 157 1.97 10.56 14.49
N LYS A 158 2.56 11.68 14.06
CA LYS A 158 2.95 12.80 14.95
C LYS A 158 2.11 14.08 14.79
N ARG A 159 1.45 14.30 13.65
CA ARG A 159 0.76 15.57 13.33
C ARG A 159 -0.68 15.41 12.83
N GLY A 160 -0.96 14.42 11.98
CA GLY A 160 -2.31 13.96 11.64
C GLY A 160 -2.30 12.56 11.02
N ASP A 161 -3.37 11.79 11.20
CA ASP A 161 -3.43 10.40 10.70
C ASP A 161 -3.31 10.33 9.16
N LEU A 162 -3.64 11.40 8.45
CA LEU A 162 -3.69 11.46 6.99
C LEU A 162 -2.39 12.00 6.35
N ASP A 163 -1.37 12.31 7.16
CA ASP A 163 0.01 12.53 6.68
C ASP A 163 0.70 11.19 6.30
N ASN A 164 0.04 10.07 6.59
CA ASN A 164 0.52 8.74 6.28
C ASN A 164 0.19 8.37 4.82
N VAL A 165 1.23 8.01 4.06
CA VAL A 165 1.14 7.65 2.64
C VAL A 165 0.23 6.43 2.38
N VAL A 166 0.20 5.47 3.30
CA VAL A 166 -0.65 4.27 3.22
C VAL A 166 -2.10 4.65 3.47
N LEU A 167 -2.37 5.40 4.54
CA LEU A 167 -3.74 5.83 4.86
C LEU A 167 -4.34 6.73 3.77
N SER A 168 -3.49 7.49 3.09
CA SER A 168 -3.94 8.35 2.00
C SER A 168 -4.22 7.60 0.70
N ALA A 169 -3.40 6.61 0.35
CA ALA A 169 -3.74 5.71 -0.76
C ALA A 169 -5.03 4.93 -0.46
N LEU A 170 -5.22 4.47 0.79
CA LEU A 170 -6.47 3.84 1.22
C LEU A 170 -7.66 4.80 1.14
N ALA A 171 -7.47 6.09 1.43
CA ALA A 171 -8.53 7.09 1.24
C ALA A 171 -8.94 7.20 -0.24
N VAL A 172 -7.98 7.18 -1.18
CA VAL A 172 -8.29 7.15 -2.62
C VAL A 172 -9.10 5.90 -3.00
N LEU A 173 -8.76 4.73 -2.44
CA LEU A 173 -9.53 3.50 -2.62
C LEU A 173 -10.93 3.53 -2.00
N GLY A 174 -11.18 4.46 -1.08
CA GLY A 174 -12.47 4.71 -0.44
C GLY A 174 -13.44 5.55 -1.28
N ILE A 175 -12.99 6.12 -2.41
CA ILE A 175 -13.83 6.92 -3.31
C ILE A 175 -14.70 5.99 -4.16
N ARG A 176 -16.02 6.20 -4.13
CA ARG A 176 -17.01 5.47 -4.94
C ARG A 176 -17.14 6.07 -6.34
N GLU A 177 -17.77 5.32 -7.25
CA GLU A 177 -18.06 5.78 -8.63
C GLU A 177 -18.98 7.01 -8.67
N ASP A 178 -19.85 7.19 -7.67
CA ASP A 178 -20.71 8.37 -7.52
C ASP A 178 -20.01 9.54 -6.81
N ASN A 179 -18.68 9.46 -6.66
CA ASN A 179 -17.86 10.38 -5.88
C ASN A 179 -18.29 10.51 -4.40
N GLY A 180 -19.05 9.52 -3.92
CA GLY A 180 -19.30 9.28 -2.50
C GLY A 180 -18.14 8.51 -1.84
N TRP A 181 -18.33 8.16 -0.57
CA TRP A 181 -17.35 7.42 0.23
C TRP A 181 -17.89 6.04 0.62
N ILE A 182 -17.02 5.03 0.64
CA ILE A 182 -17.35 3.72 1.22
C ILE A 182 -17.59 3.92 2.72
N ASP A 183 -18.77 3.52 3.21
CA ASP A 183 -19.15 3.59 4.64
C ASP A 183 -18.44 2.55 5.50
#